data_AF-A0AAP9GSM1-F1
#
_entry.id   AF-A0AAP9GSM1-F1
#
_cell.length_a   1.000
_cell.length_b   1.000
_cell.length_c   1.000
_cell.angle_alpha   90.00
_cell.angle_beta   90.00
_cell.angle_gamma   90.00
#
_symmetry.space_group_name_H-M   'P 1'
#
loop_
_entity.id
_entity.type
_entity.pdbx_description
1 polymer ?
#
loop_
_entity_poly.entity_id
_entity_poly.type
_entity_poly.pdbx_seq_one_letter_code
_entity_poly.pdbx_strand_id
1 'polypeptide(L)'
;MRINKIKDHQKRLCCLKIITVGIGLCLSMQSNANGVEKVLSKNAFNQDAEHYAKEHKVLYSEALRRLIIQNSLDQVLPQLENKYRQRLAGVFLENGVNFKLVVYLTGQEKVVNRNLSIKNSSAVPFSGVLSLPIEFRTGAQYTKTQLVQMLKDNDASLRQAYPNLQAASINEVENRALLQS
;
A
#
# COMPACT_ATOMS: atom_id res chain seq x y z
N MET A 1 40.74 16.09 -17.59
CA MET A 1 41.34 15.72 -16.28
C MET A 1 40.35 14.82 -15.55
N ARG A 2 40.59 13.49 -15.58
CA ARG A 2 39.81 12.43 -14.92
C ARG A 2 40.26 12.32 -13.46
N ILE A 3 39.35 12.28 -12.48
CA ILE A 3 39.58 11.52 -11.23
C ILE A 3 38.23 11.04 -10.64
N ASN A 4 38.07 9.72 -10.59
CA ASN A 4 37.08 8.97 -9.80
C ASN A 4 37.31 9.16 -8.29
N LYS A 5 36.25 9.14 -7.48
CA LYS A 5 36.41 8.73 -6.06
C LYS A 5 35.14 8.10 -5.50
N ILE A 6 35.12 6.77 -5.54
CA ILE A 6 34.45 5.92 -4.56
C ILE A 6 35.14 6.15 -3.22
N LYS A 7 34.39 6.33 -2.13
CA LYS A 7 34.84 5.99 -0.78
C LYS A 7 33.66 5.65 0.12
N ASP A 8 33.44 4.35 0.20
CA ASP A 8 32.95 3.63 1.37
C ASP A 8 33.89 3.87 2.57
N HIS A 9 33.32 4.10 3.77
CA HIS A 9 33.91 3.89 5.09
C HIS A 9 33.12 4.60 6.20
N GLN A 10 32.38 3.85 7.00
CA GLN A 10 32.28 4.05 8.45
C GLN A 10 32.46 2.66 9.08
N LYS A 11 33.65 2.26 9.60
CA LYS A 11 34.24 2.63 10.91
C LYS A 11 33.19 2.49 12.04
N ARG A 12 33.35 1.68 13.09
CA ARG A 12 34.57 1.26 13.79
C ARG A 12 34.32 0.09 14.73
N LEU A 13 35.30 -0.80 14.80
CA LEU A 13 35.57 -1.75 15.87
C LEU A 13 35.66 -1.04 17.25
N CYS A 14 35.00 -1.62 18.25
CA CYS A 14 35.50 -1.64 19.63
C CYS A 14 35.67 -3.11 20.03
N CYS A 15 36.92 -3.60 19.95
CA CYS A 15 37.33 -4.84 20.59
C CYS A 15 37.73 -4.51 22.03
N LEU A 16 37.01 -5.05 23.02
CA LEU A 16 37.54 -5.27 24.35
C LEU A 16 37.65 -6.79 24.55
N LYS A 17 38.89 -7.26 24.67
CA LYS A 17 39.23 -8.67 24.91
C LYS A 17 38.83 -9.04 26.34
N ILE A 18 38.01 -10.07 26.49
CA ILE A 18 38.01 -10.91 27.69
C ILE A 18 38.21 -12.35 27.23
N ILE A 19 39.36 -12.90 27.60
CA ILE A 19 39.67 -14.32 27.51
C ILE A 19 39.04 -14.96 28.74
N THR A 20 38.06 -15.85 28.53
CA THR A 20 37.66 -16.82 29.56
C THR A 20 37.61 -18.19 28.91
N VAL A 21 38.57 -19.05 29.28
CA VAL A 21 38.50 -20.49 29.08
C VAL A 21 37.48 -21.01 30.09
N GLY A 22 36.31 -21.41 29.59
CA GLY A 22 35.27 -22.04 30.38
C GLY A 22 34.63 -23.13 29.54
N ILE A 23 34.84 -24.38 29.95
CA ILE A 23 34.07 -25.53 29.47
C ILE A 23 32.62 -25.26 29.84
N GLY A 24 31.84 -24.91 28.83
CA GLY A 24 30.40 -24.73 28.93
C GLY A 24 29.79 -25.33 27.68
N LEU A 25 29.10 -26.46 27.84
CA LEU A 25 28.24 -27.05 26.85
C LEU A 25 27.17 -26.01 26.48
N CYS A 26 27.45 -25.15 25.51
CA CYS A 26 26.46 -24.20 25.02
C CYS A 26 25.57 -24.98 24.05
N LEU A 27 24.52 -25.59 24.60
CA LEU A 27 23.35 -26.00 23.83
C LEU A 27 22.84 -24.74 23.12
N SER A 28 23.18 -24.60 21.84
CA SER A 28 22.60 -23.57 20.99
C SER A 28 21.12 -23.88 20.82
N MET A 29 20.27 -23.34 21.68
CA MET A 29 18.85 -23.23 21.41
C MET A 29 18.67 -22.25 20.25
N GLN A 30 18.60 -22.78 19.04
CA GLN A 30 18.11 -22.05 17.88
C GLN A 30 16.61 -21.82 18.08
N SER A 31 16.24 -20.65 18.61
CA SER A 31 14.86 -20.20 18.60
C SER A 31 14.47 -19.90 17.16
N ASN A 32 13.57 -20.72 16.61
CA ASN A 32 13.04 -20.57 15.27
C ASN A 32 12.01 -19.42 15.24
N ALA A 33 12.49 -18.18 15.30
CA ALA A 33 11.66 -16.96 15.32
C ALA A 33 10.73 -16.85 14.09
N ASN A 34 11.10 -17.50 12.98
CA ASN A 34 10.32 -17.53 11.73
C ASN A 34 8.99 -18.28 11.86
N GLY A 35 8.86 -19.21 12.82
CA GLY A 35 7.64 -20.01 13.01
C GLY A 35 6.54 -19.27 13.75
N VAL A 36 6.91 -18.47 14.76
CA VAL A 36 5.96 -17.76 15.62
C VAL A 36 5.34 -16.57 14.89
N GLU A 37 6.14 -15.77 14.20
CA GLU A 37 5.69 -14.61 13.42
C GLU A 37 4.72 -15.02 12.29
N LYS A 38 5.04 -16.10 11.57
CA LYS A 38 4.22 -16.60 10.46
C LYS A 38 2.87 -17.16 10.93
N VAL A 39 2.82 -17.81 12.09
CA VAL A 39 1.58 -18.35 12.67
C VAL A 39 0.68 -17.23 13.20
N LEU A 40 1.26 -16.22 13.86
CA LEU A 40 0.52 -15.03 14.30
C LEU A 40 -0.05 -14.25 13.11
N SER A 41 0.73 -14.09 12.04
CA SER A 41 0.26 -13.46 10.79
C SER A 41 -0.88 -14.25 10.14
N LYS A 42 -0.82 -15.58 10.10
CA LYS A 42 -1.91 -16.41 9.53
C LYS A 42 -3.20 -16.33 10.35
N ASN A 43 -3.09 -16.37 11.67
CA ASN A 43 -4.26 -16.29 12.55
C ASN A 43 -4.92 -14.90 12.47
N ALA A 44 -4.13 -13.83 12.38
CA ALA A 44 -4.63 -12.47 12.15
C ALA A 44 -5.43 -12.38 10.84
N PHE A 45 -4.90 -12.89 9.72
CA PHE A 45 -5.60 -12.89 8.43
C PHE A 45 -6.95 -13.64 8.47
N ASN A 46 -7.02 -14.75 9.21
CA ASN A 46 -8.28 -15.49 9.34
C ASN A 46 -9.32 -14.68 10.13
N GLN A 47 -8.92 -14.06 11.24
CA GLN A 47 -9.79 -13.19 12.03
C GLN A 47 -10.26 -12.00 11.17
N ASP A 48 -9.34 -11.34 10.47
CA ASP A 48 -9.65 -10.23 9.56
C ASP A 48 -10.62 -10.67 8.46
N ALA A 49 -10.44 -11.86 7.89
CA ALA A 49 -11.33 -12.41 6.87
C ALA A 49 -12.74 -12.69 7.43
N GLU A 50 -12.88 -13.17 8.67
CA GLU A 50 -14.17 -13.35 9.32
C GLU A 50 -14.88 -12.02 9.56
N HIS A 51 -14.16 -11.01 10.04
CA HIS A 51 -14.70 -9.67 10.24
C HIS A 51 -15.12 -9.03 8.92
N TYR A 52 -14.25 -9.06 7.92
CA TYR A 52 -14.50 -8.55 6.58
C TYR A 52 -15.72 -9.23 5.94
N ALA A 53 -15.83 -10.56 6.05
CA ALA A 53 -16.96 -11.32 5.51
C ALA A 53 -18.29 -10.85 6.09
N LYS A 54 -18.34 -10.56 7.40
CA LYS A 54 -19.53 -10.05 8.07
C LYS A 54 -19.86 -8.62 7.64
N GLU A 55 -18.87 -7.74 7.63
CA GLU A 55 -19.04 -6.32 7.28
C GLU A 55 -19.51 -6.16 5.84
N HIS A 56 -18.88 -6.86 4.90
CA HIS A 56 -19.15 -6.76 3.47
C HIS A 56 -20.17 -7.77 2.96
N LYS A 57 -20.70 -8.64 3.83
CA LYS A 57 -21.70 -9.68 3.51
C LYS A 57 -21.25 -10.61 2.37
N VAL A 58 -20.01 -11.09 2.44
CA VAL A 58 -19.40 -11.97 1.42
C VAL A 58 -18.98 -13.32 2.00
N LEU A 59 -18.66 -14.24 1.09
CA LEU A 59 -17.91 -15.48 1.31
C LEU A 59 -16.74 -15.27 2.28
N TYR A 60 -16.50 -16.12 3.29
CA TYR A 60 -15.21 -16.10 4.00
C TYR A 60 -14.04 -16.29 3.01
N SER A 61 -14.18 -17.21 2.05
CA SER A 61 -13.19 -17.44 1.00
C SER A 61 -12.99 -16.21 0.10
N GLU A 62 -14.05 -15.45 -0.17
CA GLU A 62 -13.99 -14.20 -0.93
C GLU A 62 -13.36 -13.07 -0.11
N ALA A 63 -13.69 -12.94 1.16
CA ALA A 63 -13.05 -12.01 2.09
C ALA A 63 -11.54 -12.26 2.16
N LEU A 64 -11.14 -13.51 2.38
CA LEU A 64 -9.74 -13.92 2.40
C LEU A 64 -9.05 -13.60 1.07
N ARG A 65 -9.69 -13.89 -0.07
CA ARG A 65 -9.17 -13.55 -1.41
C ARG A 65 -8.93 -12.05 -1.55
N ARG A 66 -9.90 -11.22 -1.15
CA ARG A 66 -9.81 -9.75 -1.22
C ARG A 66 -8.71 -9.20 -0.33
N LEU A 67 -8.57 -9.69 0.90
CA LEU A 67 -7.52 -9.28 1.83
C LEU A 67 -6.13 -9.65 1.30
N ILE A 68 -5.96 -10.85 0.75
CA ILE A 68 -4.69 -11.25 0.13
C ILE A 68 -4.36 -10.36 -1.07
N ILE A 69 -5.37 -10.02 -1.90
CA ILE A 69 -5.18 -9.09 -3.01
C ILE A 69 -4.75 -7.72 -2.48
N GLN A 70 -5.46 -7.15 -1.50
CA GLN A 70 -5.16 -5.85 -0.91
C GLN A 70 -3.73 -5.80 -0.35
N ASN A 71 -3.33 -6.82 0.41
CA ASN A 71 -1.98 -6.93 0.95
C ASN A 71 -0.90 -7.07 -0.14
N SER A 72 -1.25 -7.61 -1.30
CA SER A 72 -0.32 -7.81 -2.41
C SER A 72 -0.27 -6.63 -3.39
N LEU A 73 -1.11 -5.61 -3.22
CA LEU A 73 -1.19 -4.47 -4.16
C LEU A 73 0.01 -3.54 -4.11
N ASP A 74 0.75 -3.50 -3.01
CA ASP A 74 1.95 -2.65 -2.85
C ASP A 74 3.00 -2.91 -3.93
N GLN A 75 3.03 -4.11 -4.50
CA GLN A 75 3.96 -4.45 -5.58
C GLN A 75 3.52 -3.92 -6.95
N VAL A 76 2.22 -3.64 -7.14
CA VAL A 76 1.64 -3.32 -8.44
C VAL A 76 1.23 -1.84 -8.55
N LEU A 77 0.69 -1.27 -7.47
CA LEU A 77 0.24 0.12 -7.46
C LEU A 77 1.32 1.10 -7.91
N PRO A 78 2.58 1.05 -7.43
CA PRO A 78 3.61 2.00 -7.85
C PRO A 78 3.88 1.97 -9.35
N GLN A 79 3.80 0.80 -9.98
CA GLN A 79 3.99 0.66 -11.43
C GLN A 79 2.85 1.31 -12.20
N LEU A 80 1.62 1.14 -11.70
CA LEU A 80 0.41 1.71 -12.29
C LEU A 80 0.39 3.23 -12.15
N GLU A 81 0.72 3.72 -10.95
CA GLU A 81 0.83 5.16 -10.66
C GLU A 81 1.90 5.81 -11.51
N ASN A 82 3.08 5.20 -11.63
CA ASN A 82 4.16 5.73 -12.45
C ASN A 82 3.78 5.76 -13.93
N LYS A 83 3.14 4.70 -14.45
CA LYS A 83 2.71 4.61 -15.85
C LYS A 83 1.74 5.73 -16.23
N TYR A 84 0.81 6.08 -15.35
CA TYR A 84 -0.23 7.07 -15.64
C TYR A 84 -0.01 8.42 -14.94
N ARG A 85 1.18 8.65 -14.37
CA ARG A 85 1.50 9.79 -13.51
C ARG A 85 0.99 11.15 -14.01
N GLN A 86 1.13 11.41 -15.31
CA GLN A 86 0.75 12.70 -15.91
C GLN A 86 -0.76 12.93 -15.96
N ARG A 87 -1.56 11.85 -15.93
CA ARG A 87 -3.03 11.89 -16.02
C ARG A 87 -3.71 11.39 -14.76
N LEU A 88 -2.96 10.92 -13.77
CA LEU A 88 -3.51 10.22 -12.62
C LEU A 88 -4.31 11.18 -11.74
N ALA A 89 -5.62 10.93 -11.65
CA ALA A 89 -6.54 11.65 -10.77
C ALA A 89 -6.76 10.93 -9.44
N GLY A 90 -6.72 9.60 -9.46
CA GLY A 90 -6.85 8.77 -8.27
C GLY A 90 -6.75 7.27 -8.56
N VAL A 91 -6.45 6.49 -7.52
CA VAL A 91 -6.44 5.03 -7.56
C VAL A 91 -7.09 4.50 -6.28
N PHE A 92 -8.16 3.72 -6.41
CA PHE A 92 -8.89 3.21 -5.25
C PHE A 92 -9.55 1.86 -5.54
N LEU A 93 -9.82 1.11 -4.48
CA LEU A 93 -10.56 -0.14 -4.55
C LEU A 93 -12.04 0.10 -4.32
N GLU A 94 -12.88 -0.49 -5.17
CA GLU A 94 -14.31 -0.57 -4.92
C GLU A 94 -14.61 -1.93 -4.27
N ASN A 95 -14.98 -1.93 -3.00
CA ASN A 95 -15.27 -3.14 -2.19
C ASN A 95 -16.72 -3.65 -2.33
N GLY A 96 -17.43 -3.24 -3.39
CA GLY A 96 -18.81 -3.63 -3.63
C GLY A 96 -18.98 -5.07 -4.15
N VAL A 97 -20.13 -5.32 -4.78
CA VAL A 97 -20.42 -6.59 -5.46
C VAL A 97 -19.36 -6.89 -6.53
N ASN A 98 -18.95 -5.86 -7.26
CA ASN A 98 -17.90 -5.95 -8.27
C ASN A 98 -16.56 -5.47 -7.69
N PHE A 99 -15.89 -6.33 -6.90
CA PHE A 99 -14.58 -6.01 -6.34
C PHE A 99 -13.55 -5.75 -7.44
N LYS A 100 -13.08 -4.51 -7.53
CA LYS A 100 -12.19 -4.04 -8.61
C LYS A 100 -11.32 -2.88 -8.16
N LEU A 101 -10.23 -2.68 -8.88
CA LEU A 101 -9.41 -1.48 -8.79
C LEU A 101 -9.90 -0.47 -9.82
N VAL A 102 -10.13 0.76 -9.39
CA VAL A 102 -10.45 1.88 -10.27
C VAL A 102 -9.24 2.78 -10.39
N VAL A 103 -8.86 3.08 -11.63
CA VAL A 103 -7.85 4.08 -11.95
C VAL A 103 -8.58 5.23 -12.62
N TYR A 104 -8.67 6.36 -11.93
CA TYR A 104 -9.31 7.55 -12.47
C TYR A 104 -8.26 8.44 -13.12
N LEU A 105 -8.49 8.81 -14.38
CA LEU A 105 -7.59 9.59 -15.21
C LEU A 105 -8.24 10.90 -15.67
N THR A 106 -7.43 11.94 -15.85
CA THR A 106 -7.81 13.17 -16.53
C THR A 106 -7.83 12.98 -18.05
N GLY A 107 -8.47 13.93 -18.73
CA GLY A 107 -8.68 13.89 -20.18
C GLY A 107 -9.71 12.86 -20.63
N GLN A 108 -9.97 12.79 -21.92
CA GLN A 108 -11.04 11.96 -22.52
C GLN A 108 -10.53 10.72 -23.25
N GLU A 109 -9.21 10.57 -23.40
CA GLU A 109 -8.61 9.42 -24.06
C GLU A 109 -8.86 8.16 -23.22
N LYS A 110 -9.62 7.22 -23.79
CA LYS A 110 -10.02 5.97 -23.15
C LYS A 110 -8.83 5.02 -23.01
N VAL A 111 -8.81 4.28 -21.90
CA VAL A 111 -7.88 3.19 -21.65
C VAL A 111 -8.68 1.90 -21.49
N VAL A 112 -8.22 0.81 -22.10
CA VAL A 112 -8.93 -0.47 -22.10
C VAL A 112 -8.86 -1.13 -20.72
N ASN A 113 -10.01 -1.50 -20.18
CA ASN A 113 -10.15 -2.27 -18.95
C ASN A 113 -9.49 -3.64 -19.08
N ARG A 114 -8.93 -4.15 -17.99
CA ARG A 114 -8.20 -5.43 -18.01
C ARG A 114 -8.15 -6.05 -16.64
N ASN A 115 -7.89 -7.35 -16.61
CA ASN A 115 -7.62 -8.06 -15.36
C ASN A 115 -6.13 -8.01 -15.01
N LEU A 116 -5.86 -7.81 -13.73
CA LEU A 116 -4.52 -7.87 -13.17
C LEU A 116 -4.35 -9.19 -12.45
N SER A 117 -3.33 -9.96 -12.86
CA SER A 117 -2.89 -11.13 -12.10
C SER A 117 -2.08 -10.66 -10.90
N ILE A 118 -2.49 -11.06 -9.70
CA ILE A 118 -1.85 -10.69 -8.45
C ILE A 118 -1.05 -11.88 -7.94
N LYS A 119 0.24 -11.67 -7.69
CA LYS A 119 1.07 -12.66 -7.00
C LYS A 119 0.77 -12.58 -5.51
N ASN A 120 0.48 -13.73 -4.90
CA ASN A 120 0.29 -13.80 -3.45
C ASN A 120 1.59 -13.40 -2.74
N SER A 121 1.56 -12.26 -2.04
CA SER A 121 2.68 -11.79 -1.21
C SER A 121 2.39 -11.91 0.29
N SER A 122 1.24 -12.46 0.66
CA SER A 122 0.85 -12.66 2.06
C SER A 122 1.50 -13.92 2.66
N ALA A 123 1.50 -14.00 3.99
CA ALA A 123 1.96 -15.19 4.71
C ALA A 123 0.98 -16.39 4.60
N VAL A 124 -0.21 -16.18 4.04
CA VAL A 124 -1.29 -17.17 3.97
C VAL A 124 -1.32 -17.84 2.60
N PRO A 125 -1.23 -19.19 2.53
CA PRO A 125 -1.38 -19.88 1.26
C PRO A 125 -2.83 -19.73 0.75
N PHE A 126 -2.96 -19.53 -0.56
CA PHE A 126 -4.25 -19.43 -1.24
C PHE A 126 -4.20 -20.24 -2.53
N SER A 127 -5.12 -21.19 -2.68
CA SER A 127 -5.15 -22.12 -3.83
C SER A 127 -6.02 -21.62 -4.99
N GLY A 128 -6.78 -20.55 -4.79
CA GLY A 128 -7.65 -19.97 -5.81
C GLY A 128 -6.92 -18.97 -6.73
N VAL A 129 -7.68 -18.42 -7.69
CA VAL A 129 -7.17 -17.40 -8.61
C VAL A 129 -7.15 -16.03 -7.94
N LEU A 130 -5.98 -15.39 -7.92
CA LEU A 130 -5.81 -14.00 -7.50
C LEU A 130 -5.80 -13.11 -8.75
N SER A 131 -7.00 -12.75 -9.19
CA SER A 131 -7.22 -11.81 -10.29
C SER A 131 -8.06 -10.63 -9.80
N LEU A 132 -7.66 -9.43 -10.21
CA LEU A 132 -8.34 -8.18 -9.87
C LEU A 132 -8.71 -7.43 -11.15
N PRO A 133 -10.00 -7.23 -11.44
CA PRO A 133 -10.42 -6.35 -12.53
C PRO A 133 -9.92 -4.92 -12.28
N ILE A 134 -9.37 -4.30 -13.33
CA ILE A 134 -9.03 -2.87 -13.36
C ILE A 134 -10.02 -2.18 -14.30
N GLU A 135 -10.69 -1.18 -13.76
CA GLU A 135 -11.52 -0.25 -14.52
C GLU A 135 -10.80 1.10 -14.65
N PHE A 136 -10.63 1.56 -15.88
CA PHE A 136 -10.14 2.89 -16.17
C PHE A 136 -11.32 3.84 -16.35
N ARG A 137 -11.40 4.85 -15.50
CA ARG A 137 -12.33 5.98 -15.65
C ARG A 137 -11.56 7.16 -16.20
N THR A 138 -12.21 7.94 -17.06
CA THR A 138 -11.64 9.14 -17.68
C THR A 138 -12.57 10.33 -17.46
N GLY A 139 -12.05 11.55 -17.65
CA GLY A 139 -12.83 12.78 -17.50
C GLY A 139 -12.68 13.46 -16.13
N ALA A 140 -11.72 13.05 -15.30
CA ALA A 140 -11.37 13.80 -14.11
C ALA A 140 -10.93 15.23 -14.49
N GLN A 141 -11.31 16.21 -13.67
CA GLN A 141 -10.97 17.61 -13.89
C GLN A 141 -9.51 17.89 -13.56
N TYR A 142 -9.02 17.29 -12.47
CA TYR A 142 -7.68 17.55 -11.94
C TYR A 142 -6.92 16.25 -11.74
N THR A 143 -5.61 16.30 -11.92
CA THR A 143 -4.72 15.23 -11.45
C THR A 143 -4.64 15.26 -9.93
N LYS A 144 -4.28 14.13 -9.31
CA LYS A 144 -4.01 14.02 -7.87
C LYS A 144 -2.96 15.04 -7.44
N THR A 145 -1.89 15.19 -8.22
CA THR A 145 -0.83 16.16 -7.95
C THR A 145 -1.34 17.60 -8.00
N GLN A 146 -2.20 17.94 -8.96
CA GLN A 146 -2.81 19.28 -9.02
C GLN A 146 -3.69 19.55 -7.78
N LEU A 147 -4.54 18.60 -7.37
CA LEU A 147 -5.36 18.77 -6.16
C LEU A 147 -4.52 18.94 -4.89
N VAL A 148 -3.46 18.14 -4.73
CA VAL A 148 -2.52 18.29 -3.61
C VAL A 148 -1.89 19.67 -3.62
N GLN A 149 -1.47 20.14 -4.80
CA GLN A 149 -0.83 21.44 -4.92
C GLN A 149 -1.79 22.58 -4.63
N MET A 150 -3.04 22.51 -5.15
CA MET A 150 -4.08 23.50 -4.85
C MET A 150 -4.36 23.61 -3.36
N LEU A 151 -4.46 22.48 -2.64
CA LEU A 151 -4.65 22.51 -1.18
C LEU A 151 -3.48 23.18 -0.46
N LYS A 152 -2.24 22.87 -0.88
CA LYS A 152 -1.04 23.47 -0.29
C LYS A 152 -0.94 24.96 -0.55
N ASP A 153 -1.16 25.39 -1.79
CA ASP A 153 -1.03 26.79 -2.20
C ASP A 153 -2.09 27.68 -1.53
N ASN A 154 -3.24 27.10 -1.17
CA ASN A 154 -4.36 27.83 -0.57
C ASN A 154 -4.52 27.59 0.94
N ASP A 155 -3.65 26.83 1.62
CA ASP A 155 -3.85 26.44 3.03
C ASP A 155 -4.08 27.65 3.95
N ALA A 156 -3.28 28.71 3.81
CA ALA A 156 -3.43 29.93 4.61
C ALA A 156 -4.80 30.61 4.38
N SER A 157 -5.20 30.78 3.12
CA SER A 157 -6.49 31.38 2.76
C SER A 157 -7.66 30.50 3.21
N LEU A 158 -7.53 29.18 3.13
CA LEU A 158 -8.54 28.23 3.61
C LEU A 158 -8.69 28.33 5.13
N ARG A 159 -7.61 28.38 5.90
CA ARG A 159 -7.67 28.55 7.37
C ARG A 159 -8.24 29.90 7.79
N GLN A 160 -7.98 30.94 7.01
CA GLN A 160 -8.58 32.25 7.25
C GLN A 160 -10.09 32.24 6.97
N ALA A 161 -10.52 31.63 5.86
CA ALA A 161 -11.93 31.53 5.49
C ALA A 161 -12.72 30.56 6.39
N TYR A 162 -12.07 29.53 6.90
CA TYR A 162 -12.65 28.50 7.77
C TYR A 162 -11.81 28.38 9.06
N PRO A 163 -12.04 29.26 10.07
CA PRO A 163 -11.23 29.28 11.29
C PRO A 163 -11.27 27.98 12.11
N ASN A 164 -12.36 27.21 11.98
CA ASN A 164 -12.53 25.90 12.64
C ASN A 164 -12.08 24.73 11.75
N LEU A 165 -11.37 24.98 10.65
CA LEU A 165 -10.90 23.93 9.75
C LEU A 165 -9.97 22.96 10.49
N GLN A 166 -10.43 21.74 10.70
CA GLN A 166 -9.68 20.66 11.31
C GLN A 166 -8.74 20.01 10.30
N ALA A 167 -9.22 19.74 9.09
CA ALA A 167 -8.44 19.10 8.04
C ALA A 167 -8.91 19.48 6.63
N ALA A 168 -7.95 19.44 5.69
CA ALA A 168 -8.22 19.46 4.25
C ALA A 168 -7.62 18.21 3.62
N SER A 169 -8.39 17.50 2.79
CA SER A 169 -7.99 16.24 2.20
C SER A 169 -8.50 16.12 0.75
N ILE A 170 -8.13 15.03 0.07
CA ILE A 170 -8.55 14.77 -1.30
C ILE A 170 -9.47 13.56 -1.30
N ASN A 171 -10.62 13.69 -1.97
CA ASN A 171 -11.42 12.55 -2.38
C ASN A 171 -11.05 12.13 -3.80
N GLU A 172 -10.33 11.02 -3.91
CA GLU A 172 -9.90 10.45 -5.20
C GLU A 172 -11.06 9.85 -6.01
N VAL A 173 -12.13 9.41 -5.35
CA VAL A 173 -13.32 8.84 -6.01
C VAL A 173 -14.08 9.92 -6.77
N GLU A 174 -14.22 11.09 -6.15
CA GLU A 174 -15.00 12.20 -6.69
C GLU A 174 -14.12 13.27 -7.36
N ASN A 175 -12.80 13.10 -7.35
CA ASN A 175 -11.80 14.02 -7.88
C ASN A 175 -11.95 15.47 -7.36
N ARG A 176 -12.09 15.63 -6.04
CA ARG A 176 -12.20 16.95 -5.40
C ARG A 176 -11.48 17.04 -4.06
N ALA A 177 -11.22 18.27 -3.64
CA ALA A 177 -10.82 18.55 -2.27
C ALA A 177 -12.03 18.44 -1.30
N LEU A 178 -11.76 17.99 -0.08
CA LEU A 178 -12.70 17.97 1.04
C LEU A 178 -12.15 18.84 2.17
N LEU A 179 -13.01 19.65 2.77
CA LEU A 179 -12.71 20.44 3.96
C LEU A 179 -13.53 19.89 5.13
N GLN A 180 -12.88 19.66 6.26
CA GLN A 180 -13.50 19.15 7.48
C GLN A 180 -13.35 20.21 8.57
N SER A 181 -14.47 20.65 9.13
CA SER A 181 -14.58 21.69 10.17
C SER A 181 -15.25 21.13 11.40
#